data_AF-A0A7S1CXU1-F1
#
_entry.id   AF-A0A7S1CXU1-F1
#
_cell.length_a   1.000
_cell.length_b   1.000
_cell.length_c   1.000
_cell.angle_alpha   90.00
_cell.angle_beta   90.00
_cell.angle_gamma   90.00
#
_symmetry.space_group_name_H-M   'P 1'
#
loop_
_entity.id
_entity.type
_entity.pdbx_description
1 polymer ?
#
loop_
_entity_poly.entity_id
_entity_poly.type
_entity_poly.pdbx_seq_one_letter_code
_entity_poly.pdbx_strand_id
1 'polypeptide(L)'
;MRSIGLFALLLGCSSSVVSGQTPVIDATKDFVKSTESEYDHEVTLTDQLTFHWNDVVGNTVELRLIHKAASLDEAPSWIGIGFYDGAASADANLSDGVDGVIGIVDGSSVMKYSSVLSTSVAATDRQTLIDSSIKRHNSDDGSVTTVLSFEKLLEEADVEEVRLVKMGENSFVWAVGLAGDPALDQHQSVGFIKLDLDKVRAKTETGGGGDSGDAVTDGDDTNISPVVVGACSSGFTSPDGVAYERKVPITKLLTFHWRLSDNKLEGALQYSGSAWLAFGVSMDGKLIGADAIVGLPSDSSVKKYELVDNDEGSILDPSPTSLFSGTISSESGETVLAFEAAVGSGDTHIIDKSGLNTFLYAEGASAEFGFPQHRGTFRVDLDTCDDDVQAAARSHMGAFAAHGVIATLAWGIASPFAVTVAWFRTLVPSSWIYIHVFSNVISFFFTLIAVIVAISAMSVQTQASHFSDPHHWVGLLLLVAVTFQVMNGFLRPPVEKRNDPYAASHYDVDSGFLKFPKSPREVWYWSHRFTGVTMIGMGIFQIQSGLDMFAWNYNVESIAPWFWGYVGLFAFCLISLKFWIMFEEYKARRGMEAMHVDHRSNAGSSQGMSHADSELVPVQFDMS
;
A
#
# COMPACT_ATOMS: atom_id res chain seq x y z
N MET A 1 21.21 17.81 28.62
CA MET A 1 21.00 16.80 27.57
C MET A 1 20.24 17.48 26.46
N ARG A 2 20.92 17.82 25.36
CA ARG A 2 20.27 18.43 24.19
C ARG A 2 19.82 17.28 23.30
N SER A 3 18.53 16.98 23.33
CA SER A 3 17.90 16.06 22.38
C SER A 3 17.64 16.82 21.08
N ILE A 4 18.29 16.40 20.00
CA ILE A 4 18.00 16.81 18.62
C ILE A 4 17.86 15.52 17.82
N GLY A 5 16.79 15.39 17.05
CA GLY A 5 16.39 14.14 16.40
C GLY A 5 17.17 13.77 15.14
N LEU A 6 17.24 12.46 14.87
CA LEU A 6 17.75 11.83 13.63
C LEU A 6 17.13 12.46 12.38
N PHE A 7 15.95 13.04 12.53
CA PHE A 7 15.19 13.66 11.46
C PHE A 7 15.91 14.84 10.80
N ALA A 8 16.78 15.54 11.54
CA ALA A 8 17.68 16.55 10.98
C ALA A 8 18.97 15.94 10.40
N LEU A 9 19.24 14.68 10.75
CA LEU A 9 20.55 14.02 10.72
C LEU A 9 20.91 13.42 9.37
N LEU A 10 19.91 13.07 8.55
CA LEU A 10 20.12 12.49 7.22
C LEU A 10 19.44 13.24 6.05
N LEU A 11 18.53 14.19 6.31
CA LEU A 11 17.90 15.01 5.26
C LEU A 11 17.72 16.49 5.63
N GLY A 12 18.10 16.92 6.84
CA GLY A 12 17.64 18.18 7.41
C GLY A 12 18.68 19.28 7.57
N CYS A 13 19.44 19.61 6.52
CA CYS A 13 20.01 20.96 6.42
C CYS A 13 19.04 21.87 5.65
N SER A 14 18.14 22.54 6.37
CA SER A 14 17.41 23.70 5.87
C SER A 14 18.35 24.91 5.82
N SER A 15 19.39 24.84 4.98
CA SER A 15 20.10 25.96 4.36
C SER A 15 21.37 25.39 3.73
N SER A 16 21.48 25.46 2.40
CA SER A 16 22.66 25.13 1.59
C SER A 16 23.00 23.65 1.31
N VAL A 17 22.03 22.73 1.22
CA VAL A 17 22.23 21.53 0.39
C VAL A 17 22.19 21.96 -1.08
N VAL A 18 23.35 21.94 -1.71
CA VAL A 18 23.51 22.08 -3.16
C VAL A 18 22.61 21.05 -3.84
N SER A 19 21.90 21.48 -4.88
CA SER A 19 20.98 20.70 -5.74
C SER A 19 21.63 19.47 -6.41
N GLY A 20 22.06 18.48 -5.63
CA GLY A 20 22.55 17.18 -6.09
C GLY A 20 21.63 16.08 -5.57
N GLN A 21 21.26 15.14 -6.44
CA GLN A 21 20.58 13.91 -6.01
C GLN A 21 21.49 13.14 -5.05
N THR A 22 20.93 12.63 -3.96
CA THR A 22 21.65 11.75 -3.03
C THR A 22 22.07 10.48 -3.79
N PRO A 23 23.36 10.09 -3.78
CA PRO A 23 23.84 8.96 -4.53
C PRO A 23 23.26 7.65 -3.97
N VAL A 24 22.83 6.77 -4.88
CA VAL A 24 22.43 5.39 -4.58
C VAL A 24 23.40 4.45 -5.28
N ILE A 25 24.12 3.63 -4.52
CA ILE A 25 25.16 2.74 -5.02
C ILE A 25 24.66 1.30 -4.94
N ASP A 26 24.74 0.57 -6.04
CA ASP A 26 24.38 -0.85 -6.08
C ASP A 26 25.63 -1.70 -5.83
N ALA A 27 25.96 -1.88 -4.55
CA ALA A 27 27.12 -2.67 -4.14
C ALA A 27 27.01 -4.14 -4.58
N THR A 28 25.80 -4.65 -4.85
CA THR A 28 25.63 -5.98 -5.44
C THR A 28 26.26 -6.08 -6.84
N LYS A 29 26.22 -4.98 -7.60
CA LYS A 29 26.77 -4.91 -8.96
C LYS A 29 28.20 -4.39 -8.98
N ASP A 30 28.47 -3.36 -8.19
CA ASP A 30 29.65 -2.50 -8.30
C ASP A 30 30.81 -2.92 -7.39
N PHE A 31 30.64 -3.97 -6.58
CA PHE A 31 31.71 -4.45 -5.72
C PHE A 31 32.92 -4.96 -6.51
N VAL A 32 34.08 -4.84 -5.86
CA VAL A 32 35.32 -5.47 -6.25
C VAL A 32 35.88 -6.28 -5.09
N LYS A 33 36.88 -7.12 -5.35
CA LYS A 33 37.62 -7.79 -4.28
C LYS A 33 38.30 -6.73 -3.40
N SER A 34 38.15 -6.87 -2.09
CA SER A 34 38.72 -5.92 -1.14
C SER A 34 40.24 -5.80 -1.26
N THR A 35 40.72 -4.57 -1.16
CA THR A 35 42.14 -4.23 -1.03
C THR A 35 42.69 -4.53 0.36
N GLU A 36 41.82 -4.55 1.36
CA GLU A 36 42.12 -4.99 2.72
C GLU A 36 41.99 -6.52 2.79
N SER A 37 43.07 -7.21 3.13
CA SER A 37 43.15 -8.68 3.08
C SER A 37 42.21 -9.41 4.06
N GLU A 38 41.67 -8.68 5.02
CA GLU A 38 40.73 -9.16 6.04
C GLU A 38 39.26 -9.04 5.63
N TYR A 39 38.99 -8.43 4.47
CA TYR A 39 37.65 -8.38 3.88
C TYR A 39 37.61 -9.12 2.54
N ASP A 40 36.46 -9.68 2.21
CA ASP A 40 36.24 -10.32 0.91
C ASP A 40 35.92 -9.26 -0.16
N HIS A 41 35.09 -8.28 0.18
CA HIS A 41 34.47 -7.36 -0.78
C HIS A 41 34.64 -5.90 -0.37
N GLU A 42 34.73 -5.02 -1.38
CA GLU A 42 34.68 -3.57 -1.17
C GLU A 42 33.88 -2.86 -2.27
N VAL A 43 33.34 -1.70 -1.92
CA VAL A 43 32.73 -0.76 -2.86
C VAL A 43 33.09 0.68 -2.47
N THR A 44 33.47 1.49 -3.45
CA THR A 44 33.78 2.90 -3.24
C THR A 44 32.49 3.72 -3.18
N LEU A 45 32.26 4.42 -2.07
CA LEU A 45 31.07 5.24 -1.85
C LEU A 45 31.25 6.69 -2.31
N THR A 46 32.43 7.23 -2.00
CA THR A 46 32.92 8.53 -2.48
C THR A 46 34.40 8.41 -2.77
N ASP A 47 35.02 9.47 -3.29
CA ASP A 47 36.47 9.57 -3.43
C ASP A 47 37.24 9.39 -2.11
N GLN A 48 36.58 9.61 -0.97
CA GLN A 48 37.18 9.52 0.36
C GLN A 48 36.62 8.37 1.22
N LEU A 49 35.50 7.74 0.86
CA LEU A 49 34.82 6.72 1.68
C LEU A 49 34.68 5.40 0.93
N THR A 50 35.12 4.30 1.55
CA THR A 50 34.97 2.93 1.04
C THR A 50 34.24 2.07 2.06
N PHE A 51 33.34 1.20 1.57
CA PHE A 51 32.60 0.24 2.37
C PHE A 51 33.10 -1.17 2.08
N HIS A 52 33.40 -1.94 3.13
CA HIS A 52 33.93 -3.29 3.06
C HIS A 52 33.03 -4.23 3.86
N TRP A 53 32.90 -5.47 3.39
CA TRP A 53 32.20 -6.53 4.12
C TRP A 53 32.80 -7.90 3.82
N ASN A 54 32.59 -8.82 4.76
CA ASN A 54 32.89 -10.25 4.60
C ASN A 54 31.65 -11.02 4.16
N ASP A 55 31.89 -12.19 3.57
CA ASP A 55 30.81 -13.16 3.37
C ASP A 55 30.17 -13.51 4.73
N VAL A 56 28.85 -13.78 4.70
CA VAL A 56 28.10 -14.12 5.91
C VAL A 56 28.62 -15.43 6.51
N VAL A 57 29.05 -15.38 7.78
CA VAL A 57 29.48 -16.55 8.54
C VAL A 57 28.46 -16.85 9.63
N GLY A 58 27.72 -17.96 9.50
CA GLY A 58 26.66 -18.30 10.45
C GLY A 58 25.51 -17.29 10.39
N ASN A 59 25.30 -16.54 11.48
CA ASN A 59 24.25 -15.52 11.60
C ASN A 59 24.82 -14.09 11.66
N THR A 60 26.07 -13.88 11.28
CA THR A 60 26.73 -12.59 11.39
C THR A 60 27.37 -12.14 10.08
N VAL A 61 27.50 -10.83 9.95
CA VAL A 61 28.22 -10.16 8.87
C VAL A 61 29.16 -9.12 9.48
N GLU A 62 30.42 -9.13 9.04
CA GLU A 62 31.40 -8.13 9.43
C GLU A 62 31.37 -6.98 8.44
N LEU A 63 31.18 -5.75 8.94
CA LEU A 63 31.04 -4.54 8.15
C LEU A 63 32.11 -3.52 8.55
N ARG A 64 32.61 -2.78 7.55
CA ARG A 64 33.58 -1.71 7.78
C ARG A 64 33.41 -0.53 6.83
N LEU A 65 33.56 0.67 7.38
CA LEU A 65 33.69 1.93 6.63
C LEU A 65 35.08 2.53 6.85
N ILE A 66 35.76 2.87 5.75
CA ILE A 66 37.09 3.49 5.76
C ILE A 66 37.01 4.86 5.07
N HIS A 67 37.27 5.91 5.84
CA HIS A 67 37.39 7.28 5.33
C HIS A 67 38.84 7.73 5.28
N LYS A 68 39.32 8.22 4.12
CA LYS A 68 40.68 8.74 3.92
C LYS A 68 40.64 10.26 3.71
N ALA A 69 41.27 11.01 4.60
CA ALA A 69 41.41 12.46 4.54
C ALA A 69 42.87 12.86 4.29
N ALA A 70 43.10 13.98 3.61
CA ALA A 70 44.46 14.45 3.31
C ALA A 70 45.18 15.02 4.54
N SER A 71 44.42 15.43 5.56
CA SER A 71 44.93 15.97 6.81
C SER A 71 43.97 15.69 7.98
N LEU A 72 44.44 15.95 9.20
CA LEU A 72 43.60 15.84 10.41
C LEU A 72 42.43 16.83 10.40
N ASP A 73 42.62 18.02 9.80
CA ASP A 73 41.59 19.07 9.73
C ASP A 73 40.46 18.73 8.74
N GLU A 74 40.67 17.72 7.89
CA GLU A 74 39.68 17.16 6.97
C GLU A 74 39.11 15.81 7.45
N ALA A 75 39.66 15.23 8.53
CA ALA A 75 39.23 13.93 9.01
C ALA A 75 37.90 14.05 9.76
N PRO A 76 36.90 13.18 9.47
CA PRO A 76 35.59 13.29 10.08
C PRO A 76 35.65 12.96 11.57
N SER A 77 34.83 13.64 12.36
CA SER A 77 34.69 13.36 13.79
C SER A 77 33.79 12.16 14.08
N TRP A 78 32.95 11.77 13.13
CA TRP A 78 32.13 10.57 13.21
C TRP A 78 31.84 9.98 11.82
N ILE A 79 31.58 8.68 11.76
CA ILE A 79 31.12 7.95 10.57
C ILE A 79 29.94 7.08 11.02
N GLY A 80 28.90 6.98 10.19
CA GLY A 80 27.74 6.17 10.50
C GLY A 80 27.20 5.39 9.30
N ILE A 81 26.60 4.25 9.61
CA ILE A 81 25.80 3.45 8.68
C ILE A 81 24.48 3.07 9.36
N GLY A 82 23.38 3.26 8.65
CA GLY A 82 22.04 2.88 9.05
C GLY A 82 21.50 1.75 8.20
N PHE A 83 20.75 0.87 8.83
CA PHE A 83 19.98 -0.20 8.21
C PHE A 83 18.56 0.30 8.02
N TYR A 84 18.04 0.16 6.82
CA TYR A 84 16.76 0.70 6.41
C TYR A 84 15.89 -0.40 5.82
N ASP A 85 14.67 -0.54 6.34
CA ASP A 85 13.67 -1.52 5.87
C ASP A 85 12.88 -1.03 4.64
N GLY A 86 13.24 0.14 4.08
CA GLY A 86 12.70 0.63 2.83
C GLY A 86 13.67 0.51 1.66
N ALA A 87 13.20 0.78 0.45
CA ALA A 87 14.05 0.78 -0.73
C ALA A 87 15.02 1.98 -0.71
N ALA A 88 16.32 1.71 -0.82
CA ALA A 88 17.34 2.73 -1.05
C ALA A 88 16.99 3.56 -2.30
N SER A 89 16.59 4.83 -2.11
CA SER A 89 16.22 5.75 -3.18
C SER A 89 16.61 7.18 -2.81
N ALA A 90 16.88 8.01 -3.81
CA ALA A 90 17.20 9.42 -3.61
C ALA A 90 16.06 10.22 -2.94
N ASP A 91 14.83 9.71 -2.99
CA ASP A 91 13.62 10.31 -2.42
C ASP A 91 13.17 9.63 -1.10
N ALA A 92 13.95 8.67 -0.57
CA ALA A 92 13.57 7.93 0.63
C ALA A 92 13.45 8.88 1.84
N ASN A 93 12.30 8.84 2.51
CA ASN A 93 12.07 9.62 3.72
C ASN A 93 12.72 8.89 4.90
N LEU A 94 13.92 9.32 5.29
CA LEU A 94 14.75 8.74 6.35
C LEU A 94 14.21 9.00 7.78
N SER A 95 12.91 9.28 7.86
CA SER A 95 12.19 9.75 9.03
C SER A 95 11.81 8.66 10.03
N ASP A 96 11.57 7.45 9.53
CA ASP A 96 11.02 6.33 10.29
C ASP A 96 11.72 5.02 9.89
N GLY A 97 12.06 4.20 10.89
CA GLY A 97 12.55 2.82 10.70
C GLY A 97 14.02 2.69 10.26
N VAL A 98 14.92 3.53 10.79
CA VAL A 98 16.37 3.37 10.59
C VAL A 98 17.04 3.05 11.92
N ASP A 99 17.77 1.93 11.94
CA ASP A 99 18.70 1.60 13.02
C ASP A 99 20.13 1.89 12.56
N GLY A 100 20.84 2.75 13.28
CA GLY A 100 22.15 3.26 12.92
C GLY A 100 23.26 2.77 13.84
N VAL A 101 24.40 2.42 13.26
CA VAL A 101 25.68 2.30 13.97
C VAL A 101 26.49 3.54 13.66
N ILE A 102 26.83 4.32 14.69
CA ILE A 102 27.67 5.52 14.54
C ILE A 102 28.88 5.38 15.45
N GLY A 103 30.07 5.55 14.85
CA GLY A 103 31.31 5.68 15.58
C GLY A 103 31.68 7.14 15.74
N ILE A 104 31.95 7.59 16.97
CA ILE A 104 32.44 8.93 17.28
C ILE A 104 33.91 8.82 17.66
N VAL A 105 34.78 9.47 16.89
CA VAL A 105 36.23 9.30 17.02
C VAL A 105 36.76 9.85 18.34
N ASP A 106 36.33 11.06 18.72
CA ASP A 106 36.83 11.74 19.93
C ASP A 106 36.31 11.10 21.24
N GLY A 107 35.34 10.19 21.14
CA GLY A 107 34.85 9.36 22.24
C GLY A 107 35.35 7.92 22.20
N SER A 108 36.04 7.50 21.13
CA SER A 108 36.34 6.10 20.79
C SER A 108 35.16 5.16 21.01
N SER A 109 33.95 5.66 20.75
CA SER A 109 32.70 4.97 21.06
C SER A 109 31.98 4.62 19.77
N VAL A 110 31.55 3.37 19.69
CA VAL A 110 30.59 2.91 18.69
C VAL A 110 29.28 2.68 19.40
N MET A 111 28.24 3.38 18.97
CA MET A 111 26.91 3.30 19.55
C MET A 111 25.90 2.92 18.48
N LYS A 112 24.95 2.10 18.90
CA LYS A 112 23.75 1.80 18.13
C LYS A 112 22.67 2.82 18.49
N TYR A 113 21.91 3.21 17.49
CA TYR A 113 20.87 4.22 17.55
C TYR A 113 19.65 3.67 16.87
N SER A 114 18.47 3.89 17.46
CA SER A 114 17.20 3.48 16.84
C SER A 114 16.29 4.68 16.70
N SER A 115 15.62 4.79 15.56
CA SER A 115 14.60 5.80 15.34
C SER A 115 13.23 5.28 15.81
N VAL A 116 12.93 5.37 17.11
CA VAL A 116 11.57 5.14 17.62
C VAL A 116 10.82 6.47 17.55
N LEU A 117 9.83 6.55 16.64
CA LEU A 117 8.75 7.55 16.55
C LEU A 117 9.00 8.90 17.26
N SER A 118 9.19 9.94 16.45
CA SER A 118 9.21 11.38 16.80
C SER A 118 10.49 11.92 17.49
N THR A 119 11.31 12.60 16.68
CA THR A 119 12.20 13.74 17.04
C THR A 119 13.36 13.54 18.02
N SER A 120 13.61 12.37 18.60
CA SER A 120 14.82 12.16 19.43
C SER A 120 15.49 10.83 19.17
N VAL A 121 16.81 10.88 19.04
CA VAL A 121 17.69 9.71 18.96
C VAL A 121 18.30 9.50 20.32
N ALA A 122 18.07 8.33 20.88
CA ALA A 122 18.82 7.87 22.03
C ALA A 122 19.80 6.78 21.56
N ALA A 123 21.03 6.83 22.06
CA ALA A 123 21.85 5.62 22.05
C ALA A 123 21.04 4.54 22.78
N THR A 124 20.91 3.36 22.17
CA THR A 124 20.23 2.27 22.85
C THR A 124 21.12 1.75 23.99
N ASP A 125 20.51 1.52 25.16
CA ASP A 125 21.19 0.84 26.29
C ASP A 125 21.44 -0.65 25.98
N ARG A 126 20.87 -1.17 24.89
CA ARG A 126 20.99 -2.56 24.42
C ARG A 126 21.90 -2.62 23.18
N GLN A 127 23.20 -2.79 23.42
CA GLN A 127 24.21 -2.94 22.38
C GLN A 127 24.40 -4.43 22.04
N THR A 128 24.06 -4.81 20.81
CA THR A 128 24.20 -6.16 20.26
C THR A 128 25.34 -6.28 19.25
N LEU A 129 26.02 -5.17 18.94
CA LEU A 129 27.20 -5.17 18.08
C LEU A 129 28.32 -6.00 18.70
N ILE A 130 28.90 -6.86 17.89
CA ILE A 130 30.06 -7.69 18.23
C ILE A 130 31.30 -6.99 17.66
N ASP A 131 32.41 -7.02 18.40
CA ASP A 131 33.72 -6.50 17.96
C ASP A 131 33.72 -5.09 17.34
N SER A 132 32.83 -4.22 17.82
CA SER A 132 32.70 -2.85 17.32
C SER A 132 33.86 -1.95 17.74
N SER A 133 34.41 -1.18 16.80
CA SER A 133 35.45 -0.20 17.06
C SER A 133 35.43 0.96 16.08
N ILE A 134 35.83 2.15 16.56
CA ILE A 134 36.22 3.26 15.69
C ILE A 134 37.66 3.66 15.99
N LYS A 135 38.49 3.74 14.94
CA LYS A 135 39.93 4.03 15.05
C LYS A 135 40.33 5.12 14.06
N ARG A 136 41.22 6.01 14.50
CA ARG A 136 41.86 7.01 13.64
C ARG A 136 43.36 6.70 13.57
N HIS A 137 43.88 6.59 12.35
CA HIS A 137 45.29 6.35 12.07
C HIS A 137 45.88 7.53 11.30
N ASN A 138 47.00 8.06 11.77
CA ASN A 138 47.73 9.14 11.12
C ASN A 138 48.96 8.57 10.43
N SER A 139 49.06 8.78 9.13
CA SER A 139 50.19 8.38 8.30
C SER A 139 51.34 9.38 8.41
N ASP A 140 52.55 8.93 8.10
CA ASP A 140 53.76 9.78 8.09
C ASP A 140 53.69 10.91 7.03
N ASP A 141 52.88 10.73 5.98
CA ASP A 141 52.64 11.73 4.94
C ASP A 141 51.60 12.79 5.32
N GLY A 142 51.04 12.72 6.54
CA GLY A 142 50.03 13.63 7.06
C GLY A 142 48.59 13.23 6.75
N SER A 143 48.36 12.20 5.92
CA SER A 143 47.02 11.67 5.66
C SER A 143 46.44 10.99 6.91
N VAL A 144 45.11 11.02 7.03
CA VAL A 144 44.40 10.47 8.17
C VAL A 144 43.34 9.50 7.69
N THR A 145 43.37 8.27 8.23
CA THR A 145 42.37 7.24 7.96
C THR A 145 41.49 7.04 9.18
N THR A 146 40.18 7.14 9.01
CA THR A 146 39.19 6.85 10.06
C THR A 146 38.43 5.58 9.68
N VAL A 147 38.44 4.60 10.58
CA VAL A 147 37.89 3.25 10.34
C VAL A 147 36.81 2.95 11.37
N LEU A 148 35.58 2.71 10.92
CA LEU A 148 34.50 2.14 11.72
C LEU A 148 34.35 0.67 11.32
N SER A 149 34.49 -0.25 12.27
CA SER A 149 34.31 -1.69 12.07
C SER A 149 33.37 -2.27 13.11
N PHE A 150 32.54 -3.24 12.73
CA PHE A 150 31.71 -3.99 13.67
C PHE A 150 31.19 -5.27 13.01
N GLU A 151 30.83 -6.24 13.83
CA GLU A 151 30.09 -7.43 13.43
C GLU A 151 28.63 -7.27 13.87
N LYS A 152 27.71 -7.55 12.94
CA LYS A 152 26.27 -7.44 13.15
C LYS A 152 25.60 -8.79 12.92
N LEU A 153 24.65 -9.11 13.79
CA LEU A 153 23.74 -10.24 13.62
C LEU A 153 22.72 -9.94 12.51
N LEU A 154 22.46 -10.93 11.65
CA LEU A 154 21.41 -10.86 10.64
C LEU A 154 20.03 -10.82 11.29
N GLU A 155 19.83 -11.69 12.28
CA GLU A 155 18.64 -11.74 13.13
C GLU A 155 19.02 -11.52 14.60
N GLU A 156 18.42 -10.49 15.20
CA GLU A 156 18.53 -10.20 16.63
C GLU A 156 17.22 -10.61 17.33
N ALA A 157 17.33 -11.08 18.58
CA ALA A 157 16.19 -11.60 19.34
C ALA A 157 15.17 -10.52 19.77
N ASP A 158 15.42 -9.24 19.47
CA ASP A 158 14.55 -8.11 19.84
C ASP A 158 13.75 -7.64 18.61
N VAL A 159 12.46 -7.39 18.79
CA VAL A 159 11.46 -7.35 17.70
C VAL A 159 11.41 -5.98 16.98
N GLU A 160 12.26 -5.03 17.36
CA GLU A 160 12.18 -3.63 16.90
C GLU A 160 13.36 -3.18 16.02
N GLU A 161 14.35 -4.03 15.74
CA GLU A 161 15.45 -3.66 14.84
C GLU A 161 15.25 -4.11 13.39
N VAL A 162 15.70 -3.28 12.44
CA VAL A 162 15.85 -3.63 11.03
C VAL A 162 16.78 -4.84 10.87
N ARG A 163 16.20 -5.92 10.35
CA ARG A 163 16.89 -7.19 10.10
C ARG A 163 17.69 -7.12 8.81
N LEU A 164 18.89 -7.71 8.82
CA LEU A 164 19.62 -7.95 7.58
C LEU A 164 19.25 -9.33 7.05
N VAL A 165 18.87 -9.40 5.78
CA VAL A 165 18.59 -10.65 5.10
C VAL A 165 19.86 -11.15 4.41
N LYS A 166 20.19 -12.43 4.61
CA LYS A 166 21.30 -13.06 3.91
C LYS A 166 21.06 -13.10 2.40
N MET A 167 19.85 -13.52 2.02
CA MET A 167 19.39 -13.61 0.63
C MET A 167 18.36 -12.50 0.40
N GLY A 168 18.64 -11.60 -0.54
CA GLY A 168 17.79 -10.45 -0.83
C GLY A 168 18.52 -9.12 -0.65
N GLU A 169 17.93 -8.04 -1.19
CA GLU A 169 18.52 -6.71 -1.16
C GLU A 169 18.39 -6.08 0.23
N ASN A 170 19.52 -5.77 0.85
CA ASN A 170 19.60 -4.95 2.05
C ASN A 170 19.83 -3.49 1.65
N SER A 171 19.10 -2.57 2.27
CA SER A 171 19.28 -1.13 2.07
C SER A 171 20.02 -0.51 3.24
N PHE A 172 21.11 0.20 2.94
CA PHE A 172 21.88 0.95 3.92
C PHE A 172 21.84 2.43 3.58
N VAL A 173 21.88 3.26 4.61
CA VAL A 173 22.20 4.68 4.51
C VAL A 173 23.55 4.91 5.16
N TRP A 174 24.42 5.71 4.57
CA TRP A 174 25.70 6.07 5.19
C TRP A 174 25.80 7.57 5.31
N ALA A 175 26.51 8.04 6.33
CA ALA A 175 26.80 9.45 6.52
C ALA A 175 28.17 9.64 7.15
N VAL A 176 28.80 10.76 6.82
CA VAL A 176 30.09 11.15 7.37
C VAL A 176 29.96 12.52 8.02
N GLY A 177 30.42 12.65 9.26
CA GLY A 177 30.38 13.89 10.03
C GLY A 177 31.38 14.94 9.57
N LEU A 178 31.19 16.17 10.03
CA LEU A 178 32.15 17.25 9.81
C LEU A 178 33.46 16.99 10.56
N ALA A 179 34.55 17.54 10.04
CA ALA A 179 35.85 17.52 10.72
C ALA A 179 35.84 18.44 11.94
N GLY A 180 36.38 17.95 13.07
CA GLY A 180 36.48 18.69 14.33
C GLY A 180 35.17 18.89 15.09
N ASP A 181 34.02 18.45 14.56
CA ASP A 181 32.73 18.56 15.24
C ASP A 181 32.12 17.18 15.56
N PRO A 182 32.13 16.73 16.82
CA PRO A 182 31.52 15.45 17.21
C PRO A 182 29.99 15.51 17.26
N ALA A 183 29.38 16.67 17.00
CA ALA A 183 27.94 16.79 16.93
C ALA A 183 27.40 15.98 15.73
N LEU A 184 26.37 15.19 16.00
CA LEU A 184 25.72 14.38 14.98
C LEU A 184 24.73 15.19 14.13
N ASP A 185 24.53 16.49 14.39
CA ASP A 185 23.51 17.30 13.71
C ASP A 185 23.93 17.81 12.32
N GLN A 186 25.18 17.58 11.92
CA GLN A 186 25.71 17.98 10.60
C GLN A 186 26.59 16.87 10.00
N HIS A 187 26.49 16.70 8.67
CA HIS A 187 27.28 15.74 7.91
C HIS A 187 27.90 16.41 6.67
N GLN A 188 29.07 15.96 6.25
CA GLN A 188 29.74 16.40 5.02
C GLN A 188 29.18 15.70 3.77
N SER A 189 28.73 14.45 3.93
CA SER A 189 28.26 13.60 2.83
C SER A 189 27.33 12.52 3.36
N VAL A 190 26.31 12.18 2.57
CA VAL A 190 25.32 11.15 2.85
C VAL A 190 24.97 10.41 1.55
N GLY A 191 24.62 9.13 1.64
CA GLY A 191 24.21 8.34 0.49
C GLY A 191 23.53 7.04 0.88
N PHE A 192 23.14 6.27 -0.14
CA PHE A 192 22.51 4.96 0.03
C PHE A 192 23.32 3.86 -0.64
N ILE A 193 23.22 2.65 -0.08
CA ILE A 193 23.80 1.43 -0.63
C ILE A 193 22.70 0.37 -0.73
N LYS A 194 22.67 -0.35 -1.85
CA LYS A 194 21.93 -1.60 -2.02
C LYS A 194 22.90 -2.76 -2.06
N LEU A 195 22.69 -3.79 -1.26
CA LEU A 195 23.59 -4.94 -1.19
C LEU A 195 22.82 -6.23 -0.92
N ASP A 196 22.90 -7.16 -1.86
CA ASP A 196 22.50 -8.55 -1.68
C ASP A 196 23.74 -9.38 -1.29
N LEU A 197 23.80 -9.78 -0.02
CA LEU A 197 24.98 -10.41 0.58
C LEU A 197 25.30 -11.78 -0.07
N ASP A 198 24.30 -12.47 -0.63
CA ASP A 198 24.50 -13.79 -1.23
C ASP A 198 24.91 -13.72 -2.71
N LYS A 199 24.36 -12.76 -3.48
CA LYS A 199 24.72 -12.59 -4.90
C LYS A 199 26.18 -12.18 -5.12
N VAL A 200 26.73 -11.41 -4.18
CA VAL A 200 28.14 -10.99 -4.21
C VAL A 200 29.07 -12.20 -4.10
N ARG A 201 28.73 -13.15 -3.24
CA ARG A 201 29.46 -14.41 -3.10
C ARG A 201 29.39 -15.25 -4.39
N ALA A 202 28.20 -15.42 -4.96
CA ALA A 202 28.00 -16.20 -6.19
C ALA A 202 28.80 -15.65 -7.40
N LYS A 203 28.88 -14.33 -7.53
CA LYS A 203 29.67 -13.67 -8.58
C LYS A 203 31.19 -13.82 -8.37
N THR A 204 31.64 -13.95 -7.12
CA THR A 204 33.04 -14.21 -6.77
C THR A 204 33.45 -15.65 -7.07
N GLU A 205 32.55 -16.61 -6.84
CA GLU A 205 32.78 -18.04 -7.10
C GLU A 205 32.76 -18.41 -8.60
N THR A 206 32.08 -17.61 -9.45
CA THR A 206 31.87 -17.93 -10.87
C THR A 206 32.86 -17.29 -11.86
N GLY A 207 33.78 -16.42 -11.42
CA GLY A 207 34.88 -15.93 -12.26
C GLY A 207 34.44 -15.00 -13.41
N GLY A 208 34.62 -13.70 -13.20
CA GLY A 208 34.35 -12.58 -14.10
C GLY A 208 34.29 -12.86 -15.62
N GLY A 209 33.12 -12.58 -16.20
CA GLY A 209 32.92 -12.32 -17.62
C GLY A 209 31.81 -11.28 -17.76
N GLY A 210 32.17 -10.05 -18.14
CA GLY A 210 31.19 -9.00 -18.42
C GLY A 210 30.52 -9.19 -19.77
N ASP A 211 29.26 -8.80 -19.88
CA ASP A 211 28.74 -8.20 -21.10
C ASP A 211 27.60 -7.21 -20.80
N SER A 212 27.55 -6.26 -21.70
CA SER A 212 26.86 -5.01 -21.83
C SER A 212 25.34 -5.15 -22.01
N GLY A 213 24.67 -4.02 -21.73
CA GLY A 213 23.22 -3.97 -21.57
C GLY A 213 22.42 -4.16 -22.84
N ASP A 214 21.14 -4.44 -22.63
CA ASP A 214 20.09 -3.94 -23.48
C ASP A 214 18.91 -3.53 -22.59
N ALA A 215 18.48 -2.29 -22.77
CA ALA A 215 17.28 -1.74 -22.18
C ALA A 215 16.08 -2.37 -22.89
N VAL A 216 15.47 -3.35 -22.24
CA VAL A 216 14.13 -3.84 -22.61
C VAL A 216 13.13 -3.10 -21.74
N THR A 217 12.18 -2.46 -22.39
CA THR A 217 11.04 -1.79 -21.78
C THR A 217 10.11 -2.84 -21.21
N ASP A 218 10.17 -3.08 -19.90
CA ASP A 218 9.23 -3.97 -19.21
C ASP A 218 7.83 -3.34 -19.21
N GLY A 219 6.95 -3.97 -19.98
CA GLY A 219 5.52 -3.83 -19.88
C GLY A 219 4.97 -4.83 -18.88
N ASP A 220 4.15 -4.31 -17.97
CA ASP A 220 3.06 -5.01 -17.28
C ASP A 220 3.45 -6.22 -16.39
N ASP A 221 4.17 -5.93 -15.31
CA ASP A 221 4.41 -6.87 -14.20
C ASP A 221 3.15 -7.01 -13.31
N THR A 222 2.33 -8.04 -13.55
CA THR A 222 1.22 -8.41 -12.67
C THR A 222 1.72 -9.08 -11.38
N ASN A 223 2.26 -8.28 -10.45
CA ASN A 223 2.68 -8.72 -9.11
C ASN A 223 1.46 -8.90 -8.17
N ILE A 224 1.22 -10.09 -7.65
CA ILE A 224 0.11 -10.35 -6.73
C ILE A 224 0.65 -10.41 -5.31
N SER A 225 0.15 -9.52 -4.44
CA SER A 225 0.59 -9.40 -3.05
C SER A 225 0.45 -10.71 -2.25
N PRO A 226 1.44 -11.06 -1.41
CA PRO A 226 1.35 -12.19 -0.48
C PRO A 226 0.24 -12.02 0.54
N VAL A 227 -0.72 -12.94 0.50
CA VAL A 227 -1.78 -13.09 1.49
C VAL A 227 -1.33 -14.08 2.55
N VAL A 228 -1.49 -13.68 3.80
CA VAL A 228 -1.13 -14.48 4.97
C VAL A 228 -2.33 -15.32 5.36
N VAL A 229 -2.11 -16.62 5.39
CA VAL A 229 -3.17 -17.62 5.47
C VAL A 229 -3.55 -17.91 6.92
N GLY A 230 -4.71 -18.55 7.13
CA GLY A 230 -5.28 -18.73 8.48
C GLY A 230 -4.38 -19.54 9.42
N ALA A 231 -4.73 -19.67 10.70
CA ALA A 231 -3.88 -20.35 11.68
C ALA A 231 -3.53 -21.79 11.24
N CYS A 232 -2.26 -22.14 11.44
CA CYS A 232 -1.78 -23.49 11.20
C CYS A 232 -2.48 -24.49 12.13
N SER A 233 -2.76 -25.69 11.63
CA SER A 233 -3.25 -26.78 12.47
C SER A 233 -2.62 -28.12 12.08
N SER A 234 -2.50 -29.03 13.05
CA SER A 234 -1.92 -30.36 12.85
C SER A 234 -2.98 -31.44 12.62
N GLY A 235 -2.60 -32.48 11.87
CA GLY A 235 -3.35 -33.74 11.75
C GLY A 235 -4.53 -33.70 10.78
N PHE A 236 -4.25 -33.79 9.49
CA PHE A 236 -5.27 -33.95 8.46
C PHE A 236 -5.05 -35.24 7.66
N THR A 237 -6.08 -36.09 7.57
CA THR A 237 -6.11 -37.19 6.60
C THR A 237 -7.02 -36.76 5.46
N SER A 238 -6.50 -36.69 4.25
CA SER A 238 -7.28 -36.37 3.06
C SER A 238 -8.31 -37.47 2.76
N PRO A 239 -9.36 -37.17 1.97
CA PRO A 239 -10.38 -38.15 1.58
C PRO A 239 -9.83 -39.41 0.88
N ASP A 240 -8.65 -39.30 0.25
CA ASP A 240 -7.90 -40.38 -0.40
C ASP A 240 -7.07 -41.25 0.58
N GLY A 241 -7.12 -40.95 1.89
CA GLY A 241 -6.45 -41.72 2.94
C GLY A 241 -4.99 -41.32 3.21
N VAL A 242 -4.47 -40.26 2.56
CA VAL A 242 -3.12 -39.75 2.83
C VAL A 242 -3.11 -38.91 4.10
N ALA A 243 -2.23 -39.25 5.05
CA ALA A 243 -2.04 -38.47 6.27
C ALA A 243 -1.01 -37.34 6.03
N TYR A 244 -1.49 -36.10 6.09
CA TYR A 244 -0.70 -34.87 6.12
C TYR A 244 -0.54 -34.39 7.55
N GLU A 245 0.64 -33.87 7.86
CA GLU A 245 1.01 -33.48 9.22
C GLU A 245 0.47 -32.10 9.59
N ARG A 246 0.43 -31.19 8.61
CA ARG A 246 0.08 -29.78 8.78
C ARG A 246 -0.86 -29.31 7.69
N LYS A 247 -1.65 -28.28 8.00
CA LYS A 247 -2.49 -27.58 7.02
C LYS A 247 -2.63 -26.09 7.34
N VAL A 248 -2.88 -25.32 6.30
CA VAL A 248 -3.13 -23.90 6.37
C VAL A 248 -4.25 -23.51 5.37
N PRO A 249 -5.35 -22.89 5.82
CA PRO A 249 -6.42 -22.47 4.92
C PRO A 249 -5.96 -21.25 4.13
N ILE A 250 -5.88 -21.40 2.79
CA ILE A 250 -5.47 -20.33 1.89
C ILE A 250 -6.60 -19.33 1.69
N THR A 251 -7.77 -19.84 1.37
CA THR A 251 -9.01 -19.09 1.20
C THR A 251 -10.13 -19.80 1.98
N LYS A 252 -11.37 -19.31 1.88
CA LYS A 252 -12.53 -20.01 2.45
C LYS A 252 -12.76 -21.39 1.85
N LEU A 253 -12.33 -21.59 0.61
CA LEU A 253 -12.59 -22.81 -0.17
C LEU A 253 -11.33 -23.60 -0.48
N LEU A 254 -10.15 -23.00 -0.34
CA LEU A 254 -8.86 -23.60 -0.69
C LEU A 254 -7.99 -23.79 0.55
N THR A 255 -7.51 -25.00 0.79
CA THR A 255 -6.59 -25.32 1.89
C THR A 255 -5.34 -25.99 1.35
N PHE A 256 -4.18 -25.58 1.86
CA PHE A 256 -2.92 -26.25 1.61
C PHE A 256 -2.57 -27.19 2.76
N HIS A 257 -2.25 -28.42 2.40
CA HIS A 257 -1.87 -29.49 3.31
C HIS A 257 -0.46 -29.95 2.98
N TRP A 258 0.34 -30.26 3.99
CA TRP A 258 1.66 -30.80 3.74
C TRP A 258 2.17 -31.73 4.84
N ARG A 259 3.16 -32.52 4.47
CA ARG A 259 4.08 -33.20 5.39
C ARG A 259 5.50 -33.07 4.83
N LEU A 260 6.46 -32.99 5.74
CA LEU A 260 7.86 -32.89 5.38
C LEU A 260 8.55 -34.25 5.57
N SER A 261 9.47 -34.56 4.67
CA SER A 261 10.44 -35.64 4.86
C SER A 261 11.84 -35.15 4.48
N ASP A 262 12.85 -36.01 4.66
CA ASP A 262 14.25 -35.58 4.64
C ASP A 262 14.70 -34.83 3.38
N ASN A 263 14.11 -35.06 2.19
CA ASN A 263 14.46 -34.31 0.97
C ASN A 263 13.24 -33.95 0.11
N LYS A 264 12.03 -34.06 0.65
CA LYS A 264 10.82 -33.79 -0.13
C LYS A 264 9.67 -33.23 0.72
N LEU A 265 8.92 -32.33 0.11
CA LEU A 265 7.65 -31.79 0.53
C LEU A 265 6.55 -32.59 -0.16
N GLU A 266 5.68 -33.22 0.61
CA GLU A 266 4.47 -33.85 0.07
C GLU A 266 3.31 -32.90 0.39
N GLY A 267 2.77 -32.26 -0.65
CA GLY A 267 1.75 -31.22 -0.57
C GLY A 267 0.42 -31.63 -1.20
N ALA A 268 -0.66 -30.98 -0.78
CA ALA A 268 -1.94 -31.03 -1.47
C ALA A 268 -2.68 -29.69 -1.37
N LEU A 269 -3.23 -29.24 -2.49
CA LEU A 269 -4.25 -28.19 -2.52
C LEU A 269 -5.62 -28.85 -2.58
N GLN A 270 -6.45 -28.63 -1.56
CA GLN A 270 -7.84 -29.07 -1.49
C GLN A 270 -8.77 -27.89 -1.72
N TYR A 271 -9.61 -27.98 -2.76
CA TYR A 271 -10.63 -27.00 -3.09
C TYR A 271 -12.03 -27.57 -2.92
N SER A 272 -12.90 -26.87 -2.18
CA SER A 272 -14.33 -27.18 -2.04
C SER A 272 -15.12 -26.75 -3.28
N GLY A 273 -14.89 -27.42 -4.40
CA GLY A 273 -15.59 -27.24 -5.67
C GLY A 273 -14.95 -28.03 -6.81
N SER A 274 -15.41 -27.80 -8.04
CA SER A 274 -14.80 -28.35 -9.26
C SER A 274 -14.09 -27.24 -10.05
N ALA A 275 -12.77 -27.23 -9.98
CA ALA A 275 -11.92 -26.21 -10.60
C ALA A 275 -10.58 -26.81 -11.02
N TRP A 276 -9.92 -26.28 -12.06
CA TRP A 276 -8.48 -26.49 -12.20
C TRP A 276 -7.74 -25.79 -11.05
N LEU A 277 -6.64 -26.39 -10.59
CA LEU A 277 -5.85 -25.87 -9.48
C LEU A 277 -4.40 -25.69 -9.92
N ALA A 278 -3.73 -24.68 -9.41
CA ALA A 278 -2.31 -24.49 -9.59
C ALA A 278 -1.60 -24.15 -8.29
N PHE A 279 -0.38 -24.65 -8.18
CA PHE A 279 0.55 -24.37 -7.10
C PHE A 279 1.88 -23.96 -7.72
N GLY A 280 2.49 -22.91 -7.20
CA GLY A 280 3.81 -22.46 -7.65
C GLY A 280 4.74 -22.18 -6.49
N VAL A 281 6.04 -22.25 -6.74
CA VAL A 281 7.07 -21.82 -5.80
C VAL A 281 7.78 -20.63 -6.41
N SER A 282 7.89 -19.56 -5.63
CA SER A 282 8.47 -18.30 -6.07
C SER A 282 9.37 -17.75 -4.99
N MET A 283 10.55 -17.25 -5.35
CA MET A 283 11.47 -16.65 -4.38
C MET A 283 10.98 -15.28 -3.90
N ASP A 284 10.33 -14.55 -4.80
CA ASP A 284 10.00 -13.14 -4.63
C ASP A 284 8.49 -12.84 -4.70
N GLY A 285 7.67 -13.87 -4.89
CA GLY A 285 6.22 -13.75 -5.04
C GLY A 285 5.79 -13.38 -6.46
N LYS A 286 6.72 -13.25 -7.41
CA LYS A 286 6.39 -13.03 -8.82
C LYS A 286 5.96 -14.31 -9.51
N LEU A 287 5.18 -14.10 -10.57
CA LEU A 287 4.79 -15.13 -11.51
C LEU A 287 5.97 -15.51 -12.41
N ILE A 288 6.68 -14.52 -12.98
CA ILE A 288 7.84 -14.77 -13.84
C ILE A 288 9.02 -15.30 -13.02
N GLY A 289 9.64 -16.38 -13.48
CA GLY A 289 10.73 -17.09 -12.80
C GLY A 289 10.27 -18.12 -11.76
N ALA A 290 8.96 -18.32 -11.60
CA ALA A 290 8.41 -19.31 -10.68
C ALA A 290 8.23 -20.68 -11.35
N ASP A 291 8.41 -21.74 -10.57
CA ASP A 291 8.10 -23.11 -10.98
C ASP A 291 6.69 -23.47 -10.50
N ALA A 292 5.84 -23.93 -11.40
CA ALA A 292 4.45 -24.22 -11.11
C ALA A 292 3.97 -25.57 -11.63
N ILE A 293 2.95 -26.09 -10.96
CA ILE A 293 2.14 -27.20 -11.42
C ILE A 293 0.69 -26.75 -11.57
N VAL A 294 0.04 -27.28 -12.60
CA VAL A 294 -1.39 -27.09 -12.84
C VAL A 294 -2.04 -28.45 -12.99
N GLY A 295 -3.02 -28.72 -12.14
CA GLY A 295 -3.89 -29.88 -12.22
C GLY A 295 -5.16 -29.56 -12.99
N LEU A 296 -5.45 -30.38 -14.01
CA LEU A 296 -6.63 -30.28 -14.87
C LEU A 296 -7.54 -31.49 -14.62
N PRO A 297 -8.62 -31.34 -13.84
CA PRO A 297 -9.51 -32.46 -13.54
C PRO A 297 -10.20 -33.03 -14.79
N SER A 298 -10.52 -32.16 -15.75
CA SER A 298 -11.13 -32.53 -17.05
C SER A 298 -10.32 -33.58 -17.81
N ASP A 299 -8.99 -33.43 -17.80
CA ASP A 299 -8.05 -34.31 -18.50
C ASP A 299 -7.39 -35.34 -17.56
N SER A 300 -7.72 -35.30 -16.25
CA SER A 300 -7.02 -36.06 -15.21
C SER A 300 -5.49 -35.94 -15.31
N SER A 301 -5.00 -34.75 -15.65
CA SER A 301 -3.58 -34.52 -15.95
C SER A 301 -3.00 -33.41 -15.07
N VAL A 302 -1.74 -33.57 -14.71
CA VAL A 302 -0.94 -32.54 -14.05
C VAL A 302 0.17 -32.12 -14.99
N LYS A 303 0.25 -30.83 -15.27
CA LYS A 303 1.26 -30.23 -16.14
C LYS A 303 2.19 -29.38 -15.30
N LYS A 304 3.46 -29.31 -15.71
CA LYS A 304 4.53 -28.57 -15.02
C LYS A 304 4.99 -27.44 -15.92
N TYR A 305 5.27 -26.30 -15.33
CA TYR A 305 5.60 -25.08 -16.06
C TYR A 305 6.69 -24.32 -15.32
N GLU A 306 7.64 -23.84 -16.10
CA GLU A 306 8.46 -22.69 -15.71
C GLU A 306 7.71 -21.46 -16.23
N LEU A 307 7.33 -20.57 -15.32
CA LEU A 307 6.53 -19.41 -15.67
C LEU A 307 7.48 -18.32 -16.17
N VAL A 308 7.65 -18.24 -17.49
CA VAL A 308 8.61 -17.33 -18.13
C VAL A 308 7.96 -16.07 -18.74
N ASP A 309 6.62 -16.05 -18.82
CA ASP A 309 5.86 -15.00 -19.49
C ASP A 309 4.38 -14.99 -19.00
N ASN A 310 3.65 -13.91 -19.28
CA ASN A 310 2.27 -13.67 -18.86
C ASN A 310 1.20 -14.16 -19.86
N ASP A 311 1.61 -14.56 -21.08
CA ASP A 311 0.68 -15.00 -22.14
C ASP A 311 0.38 -16.51 -22.08
N GLU A 312 -0.90 -16.87 -22.23
CA GLU A 312 -1.40 -18.27 -22.25
C GLU A 312 -0.67 -19.19 -23.26
N GLY A 313 -0.04 -18.60 -24.29
CA GLY A 313 0.68 -19.30 -25.36
C GLY A 313 2.18 -19.53 -25.12
N SER A 314 2.79 -18.82 -24.16
CA SER A 314 4.23 -18.88 -23.86
C SER A 314 4.57 -19.88 -22.74
N ILE A 315 3.57 -20.56 -22.18
CA ILE A 315 3.67 -21.57 -21.10
C ILE A 315 4.27 -22.92 -21.62
N LEU A 316 4.99 -22.90 -22.74
CA LEU A 316 5.46 -24.09 -23.46
C LEU A 316 6.98 -24.09 -23.59
N ASP A 317 7.65 -24.39 -22.48
CA ASP A 317 8.70 -25.40 -22.58
C ASP A 317 8.56 -26.39 -21.41
N PRO A 318 8.47 -27.71 -21.68
CA PRO A 318 8.52 -28.70 -20.61
C PRO A 318 9.91 -28.63 -19.96
N SER A 319 9.96 -27.99 -18.79
CA SER A 319 11.21 -27.90 -18.03
C SER A 319 11.77 -29.31 -17.77
N PRO A 320 13.05 -29.59 -18.12
CA PRO A 320 13.68 -30.87 -17.84
C PRO A 320 13.89 -31.13 -16.33
N THR A 321 13.67 -30.10 -15.49
CA THR A 321 13.82 -30.15 -14.04
C THR A 321 12.52 -30.59 -13.34
N SER A 322 12.58 -31.77 -12.75
CA SER A 322 11.49 -32.49 -12.09
C SER A 322 11.22 -31.98 -10.66
N LEU A 323 10.97 -30.69 -10.46
CA LEU A 323 10.67 -30.19 -9.11
C LEU A 323 9.43 -30.85 -8.55
N PHE A 324 8.40 -31.04 -9.37
CA PHE A 324 7.13 -31.61 -8.94
C PHE A 324 6.84 -32.98 -9.55
N SER A 325 6.14 -33.84 -8.82
CA SER A 325 5.30 -34.91 -9.37
C SER A 325 3.93 -34.79 -8.75
N GLY A 326 2.85 -35.14 -9.44
CA GLY A 326 1.52 -34.93 -8.84
C GLY A 326 0.38 -35.62 -9.57
N THR A 327 -0.76 -35.64 -8.89
CA THR A 327 -2.03 -36.15 -9.37
C THR A 327 -3.13 -35.14 -9.07
N ILE A 328 -4.18 -35.17 -9.89
CA ILE A 328 -5.38 -34.37 -9.70
C ILE A 328 -6.57 -35.32 -9.59
N SER A 329 -7.41 -35.13 -8.59
CA SER A 329 -8.67 -35.85 -8.43
C SER A 329 -9.81 -34.87 -8.22
N SER A 330 -11.00 -35.21 -8.73
CA SER A 330 -12.21 -34.44 -8.45
C SER A 330 -13.34 -35.42 -8.18
N GLU A 331 -13.69 -35.55 -6.89
CA GLU A 331 -14.72 -36.47 -6.42
C GLU A 331 -15.63 -35.74 -5.42
N SER A 332 -16.93 -36.07 -5.42
CA SER A 332 -17.90 -35.57 -4.43
C SER A 332 -18.01 -34.03 -4.27
N GLY A 333 -17.64 -33.27 -5.30
CA GLY A 333 -17.68 -31.80 -5.27
C GLY A 333 -16.44 -31.16 -4.66
N GLU A 334 -15.36 -31.92 -4.47
CA GLU A 334 -14.05 -31.42 -4.08
C GLU A 334 -13.03 -31.70 -5.19
N THR A 335 -12.03 -30.84 -5.31
CA THR A 335 -10.88 -31.05 -6.19
C THR A 335 -9.60 -31.04 -5.37
N VAL A 336 -8.73 -32.03 -5.58
CA VAL A 336 -7.47 -32.17 -4.86
C VAL A 336 -6.32 -32.29 -5.86
N LEU A 337 -5.39 -31.33 -5.81
CA LEU A 337 -4.10 -31.40 -6.49
C LEU A 337 -3.05 -31.85 -5.47
N ALA A 338 -2.66 -33.12 -5.54
CA ALA A 338 -1.62 -33.70 -4.68
C ALA A 338 -0.28 -33.70 -5.42
N PHE A 339 0.80 -33.37 -4.72
CA PHE A 339 2.13 -33.30 -5.33
C PHE A 339 3.27 -33.62 -4.36
N GLU A 340 4.40 -34.02 -4.93
CA GLU A 340 5.69 -34.09 -4.25
C GLU A 340 6.63 -33.03 -4.84
N ALA A 341 7.33 -32.28 -4.00
CA ALA A 341 8.35 -31.33 -4.39
C ALA A 341 9.70 -31.61 -3.69
N ALA A 342 10.83 -31.41 -4.37
CA ALA A 342 12.15 -31.58 -3.75
C ALA A 342 12.48 -30.43 -2.77
N VAL A 343 13.19 -30.74 -1.67
CA VAL A 343 13.52 -29.78 -0.59
C VAL A 343 15.02 -29.87 -0.23
N GLY A 344 15.78 -28.78 -0.44
CA GLY A 344 17.26 -28.69 -0.32
C GLY A 344 18.03 -29.65 -1.25
N SER A 345 19.34 -29.58 -1.54
CA SER A 345 20.33 -28.50 -1.69
C SER A 345 21.02 -28.71 -3.06
N GLY A 346 20.97 -27.70 -3.92
CA GLY A 346 21.41 -27.72 -5.31
C GLY A 346 21.12 -26.36 -5.93
N ASP A 347 21.89 -25.98 -6.96
CA ASP A 347 22.07 -24.61 -7.48
C ASP A 347 20.79 -23.88 -7.96
N THR A 348 19.60 -24.50 -7.84
CA THR A 348 18.30 -23.96 -8.28
C THR A 348 17.13 -24.30 -7.34
N HIS A 349 17.34 -24.70 -6.08
CA HIS A 349 16.25 -25.20 -5.22
C HIS A 349 15.55 -24.11 -4.39
N ILE A 350 14.21 -24.04 -4.51
CA ILE A 350 13.32 -22.91 -4.18
C ILE A 350 12.52 -23.12 -2.87
N ILE A 351 12.62 -24.31 -2.24
CA ILE A 351 11.83 -24.66 -1.04
C ILE A 351 12.76 -24.99 0.12
N ASP A 352 12.65 -24.22 1.19
CA ASP A 352 13.35 -24.41 2.46
C ASP A 352 12.49 -25.15 3.47
N LYS A 353 13.07 -26.09 4.23
CA LYS A 353 12.32 -26.81 5.28
C LYS A 353 11.82 -25.89 6.38
N SER A 354 12.64 -24.92 6.76
CA SER A 354 12.44 -24.00 7.87
C SER A 354 12.59 -22.58 7.37
N GLY A 355 11.85 -21.63 7.95
CA GLY A 355 11.77 -20.27 7.46
C GLY A 355 10.61 -20.07 6.47
N LEU A 356 10.28 -18.81 6.22
CA LEU A 356 9.13 -18.45 5.39
C LEU A 356 9.38 -18.74 3.91
N ASN A 357 8.69 -19.74 3.39
CA ASN A 357 8.60 -20.02 1.96
C ASN A 357 7.51 -19.16 1.34
N THR A 358 7.72 -18.71 0.11
CA THR A 358 6.71 -17.98 -0.67
C THR A 358 6.17 -18.89 -1.78
N PHE A 359 4.85 -19.09 -1.76
CA PHE A 359 4.14 -19.94 -2.72
C PHE A 359 3.12 -19.14 -3.50
N LEU A 360 2.84 -19.59 -4.71
CA LEU A 360 1.78 -19.11 -5.58
C LEU A 360 0.62 -20.10 -5.57
N TYR A 361 -0.61 -19.61 -5.70
CA TYR A 361 -1.77 -20.45 -5.96
C TYR A 361 -2.66 -19.83 -7.03
N ALA A 362 -3.39 -20.68 -7.74
CA ALA A 362 -4.50 -20.26 -8.57
C ALA A 362 -5.60 -21.33 -8.64
N GLU A 363 -6.84 -20.89 -8.81
CA GLU A 363 -8.00 -21.74 -9.02
C GLU A 363 -8.87 -21.21 -10.16
N GLY A 364 -9.38 -22.11 -10.98
CA GLY A 364 -10.27 -21.81 -12.09
C GLY A 364 -11.73 -21.64 -11.70
N ALA A 365 -12.51 -21.01 -12.58
CA ALA A 365 -13.98 -21.03 -12.48
C ALA A 365 -14.61 -22.38 -12.87
N SER A 366 -13.82 -23.27 -13.48
CA SER A 366 -14.27 -24.59 -13.93
C SER A 366 -13.10 -25.58 -13.97
N ALA A 367 -13.41 -26.86 -14.23
CA ALA A 367 -12.43 -27.92 -14.43
C ALA A 367 -11.65 -27.81 -15.76
N GLU A 368 -12.04 -26.93 -16.67
CA GLU A 368 -11.33 -26.65 -17.92
C GLU A 368 -10.29 -25.54 -17.70
N PHE A 369 -9.10 -25.72 -18.27
CA PHE A 369 -8.05 -24.70 -18.19
C PHE A 369 -8.48 -23.38 -18.84
N GLY A 370 -8.14 -22.26 -18.21
CA GLY A 370 -8.44 -20.92 -18.70
C GLY A 370 -8.05 -19.87 -17.66
N PHE A 371 -8.56 -18.65 -17.79
CA PHE A 371 -8.25 -17.59 -16.83
C PHE A 371 -8.58 -17.99 -15.38
N PRO A 372 -7.66 -17.75 -14.43
CA PRO A 372 -7.92 -18.05 -13.02
C PRO A 372 -9.05 -17.17 -12.50
N GLN A 373 -10.00 -17.80 -11.81
CA GLN A 373 -11.03 -17.09 -11.06
C GLN A 373 -10.39 -16.37 -9.87
N HIS A 374 -9.51 -17.07 -9.15
CA HIS A 374 -8.72 -16.49 -8.08
C HIS A 374 -7.27 -16.95 -8.22
N ARG A 375 -6.35 -16.07 -7.84
CA ARG A 375 -4.92 -16.33 -7.80
C ARG A 375 -4.28 -15.43 -6.76
N GLY A 376 -3.17 -15.89 -6.21
CA GLY A 376 -2.46 -15.12 -5.21
C GLY A 376 -1.17 -15.78 -4.77
N THR A 377 -0.55 -15.15 -3.80
CA THR A 377 0.67 -15.66 -3.17
C THR A 377 0.41 -15.84 -1.69
N PHE A 378 1.09 -16.79 -1.06
CA PHE A 378 0.99 -17.02 0.38
C PHE A 378 2.33 -17.45 0.95
N ARG A 379 2.54 -17.18 2.24
CA ARG A 379 3.80 -17.51 2.90
C ARG A 379 3.58 -18.44 4.08
N VAL A 380 4.41 -19.48 4.19
CA VAL A 380 4.33 -20.44 5.28
C VAL A 380 5.72 -20.94 5.65
N ASP A 381 5.98 -21.06 6.96
CA ASP A 381 7.11 -21.82 7.45
C ASP A 381 6.69 -23.28 7.53
N LEU A 382 7.32 -24.11 6.69
CA LEU A 382 6.94 -25.51 6.56
C LEU A 382 7.29 -26.33 7.81
N ASP A 383 8.26 -25.92 8.62
CA ASP A 383 8.72 -26.62 9.82
C ASP A 383 8.04 -26.13 11.10
N THR A 384 8.07 -24.83 11.37
CA THR A 384 7.53 -24.33 12.64
C THR A 384 6.02 -24.13 12.58
N CYS A 385 5.49 -23.72 11.41
CA CYS A 385 4.12 -23.26 11.27
C CYS A 385 3.78 -22.16 12.31
N ASP A 386 4.76 -21.33 12.69
CA ASP A 386 4.66 -20.43 13.84
C ASP A 386 3.60 -19.33 13.60
N ASP A 387 2.57 -19.30 14.46
CA ASP A 387 1.49 -18.33 14.40
C ASP A 387 1.97 -16.89 14.64
N ASP A 388 3.10 -16.67 15.32
CA ASP A 388 3.67 -15.34 15.56
C ASP A 388 4.36 -14.78 14.31
N VAL A 389 5.02 -15.63 13.53
CA VAL A 389 5.57 -15.29 12.20
C VAL A 389 4.44 -14.97 11.21
N GLN A 390 3.34 -15.73 11.30
CA GLN A 390 2.12 -15.43 10.56
C GLN A 390 1.42 -14.16 11.08
N ALA A 391 1.44 -13.88 12.38
CA ALA A 391 0.86 -12.68 12.98
C ALA A 391 1.64 -11.40 12.61
N ALA A 392 2.97 -11.45 12.53
CA ALA A 392 3.81 -10.37 12.03
C ALA A 392 3.51 -10.06 10.55
N ALA A 393 3.22 -11.09 9.74
CA ALA A 393 2.79 -10.91 8.36
C ALA A 393 1.32 -10.38 8.25
N ARG A 394 0.46 -10.64 9.26
CA ARG A 394 -0.89 -10.01 9.41
C ARG A 394 -0.83 -8.53 9.87
N SER A 395 0.36 -7.97 10.16
CA SER A 395 0.53 -6.61 10.72
C SER A 395 -0.15 -5.50 9.90
N HIS A 396 -0.38 -5.69 8.60
CA HIS A 396 -1.05 -4.71 7.74
C HIS A 396 -2.59 -4.75 7.80
N MET A 397 -3.20 -5.76 8.45
CA MET A 397 -4.66 -5.86 8.58
C MET A 397 -5.24 -4.59 9.23
N GLY A 398 -4.55 -4.03 10.23
CA GLY A 398 -4.95 -2.78 10.88
C GLY A 398 -4.93 -1.58 9.93
N ALA A 399 -3.96 -1.51 9.02
CA ALA A 399 -3.84 -0.43 8.04
C ALA A 399 -4.92 -0.52 6.96
N PHE A 400 -5.21 -1.71 6.43
CA PHE A 400 -6.31 -1.89 5.47
C PHE A 400 -7.68 -1.72 6.13
N ALA A 401 -7.84 -2.09 7.40
CA ALA A 401 -9.04 -1.76 8.16
C ALA A 401 -9.18 -0.24 8.33
N ALA A 402 -8.11 0.48 8.66
CA ALA A 402 -8.11 1.94 8.75
C ALA A 402 -8.46 2.60 7.41
N HIS A 403 -7.87 2.13 6.30
CA HIS A 403 -8.23 2.55 4.94
C HIS A 403 -9.75 2.39 4.70
N GLY A 404 -10.29 1.19 4.95
CA GLY A 404 -11.71 0.89 4.74
C GLY A 404 -12.64 1.75 5.60
N VAL A 405 -12.28 1.98 6.87
CA VAL A 405 -13.03 2.85 7.79
C VAL A 405 -13.05 4.29 7.28
N ILE A 406 -11.88 4.85 6.95
CA ILE A 406 -11.77 6.25 6.50
C ILE A 406 -12.47 6.44 5.14
N ALA A 407 -12.33 5.49 4.21
CA ALA A 407 -13.04 5.50 2.94
C ALA A 407 -14.56 5.42 3.14
N THR A 408 -15.04 4.62 4.10
CA THR A 408 -16.47 4.54 4.45
C THR A 408 -16.97 5.83 5.09
N LEU A 409 -16.18 6.50 5.93
CA LEU A 409 -16.52 7.82 6.46
C LEU A 409 -16.66 8.86 5.31
N ALA A 410 -15.80 8.81 4.31
CA ALA A 410 -15.87 9.68 3.13
C ALA A 410 -17.11 9.39 2.27
N TRP A 411 -17.23 8.17 1.77
CA TRP A 411 -18.16 7.81 0.69
C TRP A 411 -19.46 7.18 1.18
N GLY A 412 -19.47 6.59 2.37
CA GLY A 412 -20.66 6.04 3.02
C GLY A 412 -21.42 7.07 3.83
N ILE A 413 -20.76 8.11 4.35
CA ILE A 413 -21.37 9.08 5.28
C ILE A 413 -21.24 10.52 4.78
N ALA A 414 -20.03 11.07 4.68
CA ALA A 414 -19.82 12.50 4.44
C ALA A 414 -20.37 12.96 3.08
N SER A 415 -20.06 12.23 2.00
CA SER A 415 -20.55 12.53 0.65
C SER A 415 -22.07 12.35 0.50
N PRO A 416 -22.69 11.22 0.91
CA PRO A 416 -24.15 11.08 0.89
C PRO A 416 -24.86 12.14 1.72
N PHE A 417 -24.31 12.52 2.87
CA PHE A 417 -24.83 13.61 3.70
C PHE A 417 -24.76 14.96 2.96
N ALA A 418 -23.62 15.29 2.34
CA ALA A 418 -23.45 16.52 1.58
C ALA A 418 -24.48 16.63 0.44
N VAL A 419 -24.71 15.56 -0.31
CA VAL A 419 -25.71 15.50 -1.39
C VAL A 419 -27.12 15.64 -0.82
N THR A 420 -27.42 14.97 0.29
CA THR A 420 -28.71 15.05 0.97
C THR A 420 -29.04 16.48 1.39
N VAL A 421 -28.10 17.19 2.01
CA VAL A 421 -28.29 18.60 2.40
C VAL A 421 -28.59 19.48 1.20
N ALA A 422 -27.95 19.24 0.05
CA ALA A 422 -28.25 19.97 -1.18
C ALA A 422 -29.65 19.63 -1.76
N TRP A 423 -30.08 18.37 -1.70
CA TRP A 423 -31.43 17.95 -2.11
C TRP A 423 -32.54 18.52 -1.23
N PHE A 424 -32.28 18.67 0.06
CA PHE A 424 -33.22 19.19 1.05
C PHE A 424 -32.86 20.61 1.51
N ARG A 425 -32.21 21.40 0.65
CA ARG A 425 -31.78 22.78 0.94
C ARG A 425 -32.87 23.71 1.47
N THR A 426 -34.15 23.39 1.23
CA THR A 426 -35.30 24.15 1.76
C THR A 426 -35.47 24.01 3.27
N LEU A 427 -34.98 22.92 3.87
CA LEU A 427 -35.00 22.71 5.32
C LEU A 427 -33.94 23.53 6.05
N VAL A 428 -32.84 23.90 5.36
CA VAL A 428 -31.70 24.66 5.91
C VAL A 428 -31.26 25.77 4.95
N PRO A 429 -32.14 26.73 4.61
CA PRO A 429 -31.97 27.63 3.46
C PRO A 429 -30.76 28.57 3.56
N SER A 430 -30.35 28.96 4.76
CA SER A 430 -29.21 29.86 4.98
C SER A 430 -27.87 29.14 5.02
N SER A 431 -27.86 27.87 5.44
CA SER A 431 -26.63 27.15 5.78
C SER A 431 -26.30 25.98 4.84
N TRP A 432 -27.23 25.54 3.99
CA TRP A 432 -27.08 24.35 3.16
C TRP A 432 -25.80 24.36 2.33
N ILE A 433 -25.41 25.51 1.78
CA ILE A 433 -24.24 25.62 0.90
C ILE A 433 -22.94 25.45 1.68
N TYR A 434 -22.87 26.01 2.90
CA TYR A 434 -21.70 25.86 3.76
C TYR A 434 -21.55 24.42 4.24
N ILE A 435 -22.66 23.80 4.65
CA ILE A 435 -22.68 22.39 5.06
C ILE A 435 -22.29 21.48 3.89
N HIS A 436 -22.85 21.72 2.69
CA HIS A 436 -22.52 20.95 1.50
C HIS A 436 -21.04 21.06 1.12
N VAL A 437 -20.49 22.28 1.09
CA VAL A 437 -19.07 22.49 0.76
C VAL A 437 -18.18 21.86 1.83
N PHE A 438 -18.45 22.11 3.11
CA PHE A 438 -17.67 21.56 4.23
C PHE A 438 -17.64 20.03 4.21
N SER A 439 -18.79 19.37 4.07
CA SER A 439 -18.86 17.92 4.03
C SER A 439 -18.15 17.32 2.81
N ASN A 440 -18.22 17.95 1.64
CA ASN A 440 -17.45 17.51 0.47
C ASN A 440 -15.94 17.70 0.63
N VAL A 441 -15.50 18.81 1.24
CA VAL A 441 -14.08 19.06 1.53
C VAL A 441 -13.56 18.01 2.53
N ILE A 442 -14.32 17.69 3.58
CA ILE A 442 -13.98 16.58 4.48
C ILE A 442 -13.89 15.26 3.73
N SER A 443 -14.88 14.95 2.88
CA SER A 443 -14.87 13.73 2.08
C SER A 443 -13.63 13.63 1.18
N PHE A 444 -13.19 14.74 0.60
CA PHE A 444 -11.97 14.81 -0.19
C PHE A 444 -10.73 14.47 0.65
N PHE A 445 -10.56 15.10 1.81
CA PHE A 445 -9.42 14.82 2.68
C PHE A 445 -9.42 13.40 3.24
N PHE A 446 -10.58 12.87 3.64
CA PHE A 446 -10.69 11.47 4.02
C PHE A 446 -10.36 10.52 2.88
N THR A 447 -10.78 10.84 1.65
CA THR A 447 -10.39 10.04 0.47
C THR A 447 -8.87 10.06 0.27
N LEU A 448 -8.24 11.23 0.41
CA LEU A 448 -6.78 11.36 0.29
C LEU A 448 -6.05 10.56 1.39
N ILE A 449 -6.49 10.68 2.64
CA ILE A 449 -5.91 9.93 3.76
C ILE A 449 -6.10 8.42 3.56
N ALA A 450 -7.29 7.98 3.15
CA ALA A 450 -7.54 6.57 2.87
C ALA A 450 -6.60 6.04 1.80
N VAL A 451 -6.41 6.77 0.70
CA VAL A 451 -5.47 6.39 -0.36
C VAL A 451 -4.02 6.37 0.14
N ILE A 452 -3.59 7.35 0.93
CA ILE A 452 -2.24 7.36 1.53
C ILE A 452 -2.04 6.15 2.43
N VAL A 453 -3.01 5.83 3.29
CA VAL A 453 -2.95 4.65 4.17
C VAL A 453 -2.83 3.37 3.33
N ALA A 454 -3.62 3.22 2.27
CA ALA A 454 -3.52 2.08 1.37
C ALA A 454 -2.14 2.00 0.69
N ILE A 455 -1.63 3.12 0.15
CA ILE A 455 -0.30 3.16 -0.47
C ILE A 455 0.77 2.80 0.55
N SER A 456 0.72 3.34 1.77
CA SER A 456 1.71 3.03 2.82
C SER A 456 1.65 1.57 3.29
N ALA A 457 0.45 0.99 3.34
CA ALA A 457 0.28 -0.41 3.69
C ALA A 457 0.78 -1.33 2.56
N MET A 458 0.63 -0.89 1.31
CA MET A 458 1.12 -1.61 0.13
C MET A 458 2.61 -1.39 -0.12
N SER A 459 3.21 -0.26 0.28
CA SER A 459 4.62 0.06 -0.01
C SER A 459 5.61 -0.73 0.84
N VAL A 460 5.17 -1.25 1.99
CA VAL A 460 5.95 -2.17 2.84
C VAL A 460 5.83 -3.62 2.36
N GLN A 461 4.77 -3.93 1.59
CA GLN A 461 4.70 -5.18 0.84
C GLN A 461 5.54 -4.98 -0.41
N THR A 462 6.82 -5.34 -0.34
CA THR A 462 7.64 -5.49 -1.54
C THR A 462 6.84 -6.34 -2.52
N GLN A 463 6.45 -5.71 -3.64
CA GLN A 463 5.73 -6.34 -4.76
C GLN A 463 4.20 -6.45 -4.67
N ALA A 464 3.49 -5.44 -4.17
CA ALA A 464 2.06 -5.27 -4.49
C ALA A 464 1.87 -4.62 -5.88
N SER A 465 1.20 -5.25 -6.85
CA SER A 465 0.79 -4.53 -8.07
C SER A 465 -0.20 -3.43 -7.70
N HIS A 466 0.15 -2.20 -8.06
CA HIS A 466 -0.83 -1.13 -8.10
C HIS A 466 -1.71 -1.37 -9.34
N PHE A 467 -3.03 -1.43 -9.17
CA PHE A 467 -4.05 -1.42 -10.26
C PHE A 467 -4.50 -2.74 -10.91
N SER A 468 -4.26 -3.91 -10.32
CA SER A 468 -4.70 -5.21 -10.88
C SER A 468 -6.17 -5.59 -10.62
N ASP A 469 -6.87 -4.93 -9.68
CA ASP A 469 -8.26 -5.21 -9.32
C ASP A 469 -9.20 -4.06 -9.72
N PRO A 470 -10.46 -4.33 -10.11
CA PRO A 470 -11.48 -3.31 -10.34
C PRO A 470 -11.61 -2.26 -9.23
N HIS A 471 -11.42 -2.66 -7.98
CA HIS A 471 -11.36 -1.78 -6.82
C HIS A 471 -10.30 -0.68 -7.00
N HIS A 472 -9.08 -1.05 -7.38
CA HIS A 472 -7.95 -0.11 -7.50
C HIS A 472 -8.17 0.95 -8.58
N TRP A 473 -8.56 0.56 -9.80
CA TRP A 473 -8.71 1.54 -10.89
C TRP A 473 -9.98 2.40 -10.74
N VAL A 474 -11.08 1.83 -10.25
CA VAL A 474 -12.29 2.62 -9.94
C VAL A 474 -12.02 3.59 -8.78
N GLY A 475 -11.20 3.18 -7.79
CA GLY A 475 -10.77 4.04 -6.68
C GLY A 475 -9.92 5.21 -7.16
N LEU A 476 -8.98 4.97 -8.08
CA LEU A 476 -8.20 6.03 -8.73
C LEU A 476 -9.09 6.98 -9.53
N LEU A 477 -10.01 6.44 -10.33
CA LEU A 477 -10.97 7.26 -11.09
C LEU A 477 -11.82 8.12 -10.14
N LEU A 478 -12.22 7.56 -8.99
CA LEU A 478 -12.97 8.27 -7.96
C LEU A 478 -12.16 9.39 -7.33
N LEU A 479 -10.87 9.18 -7.04
CA LEU A 479 -9.94 10.19 -6.54
C LEU A 479 -9.79 11.37 -7.52
N VAL A 480 -9.59 11.06 -8.81
CA VAL A 480 -9.50 12.10 -9.85
C VAL A 480 -10.82 12.86 -9.97
N ALA A 481 -11.94 12.13 -10.00
CA ALA A 481 -13.28 12.73 -10.12
C ALA A 481 -13.63 13.63 -8.93
N VAL A 482 -13.33 13.23 -7.69
CA VAL A 482 -13.62 14.04 -6.50
C VAL A 482 -12.73 15.28 -6.44
N THR A 483 -11.45 15.17 -6.85
CA THR A 483 -10.55 16.32 -6.97
C THR A 483 -11.11 17.34 -7.96
N PHE A 484 -11.49 16.88 -9.15
CA PHE A 484 -12.12 17.73 -10.15
C PHE A 484 -13.43 18.34 -9.65
N GLN A 485 -14.26 17.56 -8.96
CA GLN A 485 -15.56 18.04 -8.45
C GLN A 485 -15.41 19.15 -7.42
N VAL A 486 -14.45 19.03 -6.49
CA VAL A 486 -14.17 20.05 -5.48
C VAL A 486 -13.65 21.32 -6.15
N MET A 487 -12.68 21.21 -7.06
CA MET A 487 -12.18 22.36 -7.84
C MET A 487 -13.29 23.02 -8.66
N ASN A 488 -14.08 22.24 -9.39
CA ASN A 488 -15.23 22.72 -10.16
C ASN A 488 -16.29 23.37 -9.26
N GLY A 489 -16.41 22.94 -8.00
CA GLY A 489 -17.23 23.59 -6.97
C GLY A 489 -16.79 25.02 -6.66
N PHE A 490 -15.49 25.27 -6.54
CA PHE A 490 -14.93 26.61 -6.31
C PHE A 490 -15.00 27.51 -7.55
N LEU A 491 -14.99 26.92 -8.75
CA LEU A 491 -15.15 27.62 -10.03
C LEU A 491 -16.61 27.88 -10.42
N ARG A 492 -17.55 27.72 -9.48
CA ARG A 492 -18.99 27.90 -9.70
C ARG A 492 -19.30 29.28 -10.31
N PRO A 493 -19.93 29.35 -11.51
CA PRO A 493 -20.27 30.62 -12.14
C PRO A 493 -21.21 31.50 -11.30
N PRO A 494 -21.06 32.84 -11.34
CA PRO A 494 -21.89 33.78 -10.58
C PRO A 494 -23.37 33.71 -10.98
N VAL A 495 -24.26 34.21 -10.11
CA VAL A 495 -25.70 34.23 -10.40
C VAL A 495 -25.92 35.23 -11.52
N GLU A 496 -26.55 34.81 -12.62
CA GLU A 496 -26.97 35.73 -13.67
C GLU A 496 -28.02 36.69 -13.11
N LYS A 497 -27.73 38.00 -13.16
CA LYS A 497 -28.73 39.02 -12.81
C LYS A 497 -29.77 39.03 -13.92
N ARG A 498 -31.00 38.61 -13.58
CA ARG A 498 -32.14 38.59 -14.49
C ARG A 498 -32.63 40.03 -14.71
N ASN A 499 -31.97 40.79 -15.57
CA ASN A 499 -32.30 42.18 -15.87
C ASN A 499 -33.21 42.30 -17.11
N ASP A 500 -34.33 41.57 -17.15
CA ASP A 500 -35.32 41.83 -18.19
C ASP A 500 -36.77 41.59 -17.73
N PRO A 501 -37.53 42.66 -17.43
CA PRO A 501 -38.96 42.58 -17.14
C PRO A 501 -39.78 42.02 -18.32
N TYR A 502 -39.25 42.05 -19.55
CA TYR A 502 -39.93 41.52 -20.74
C TYR A 502 -39.74 40.02 -20.95
N ALA A 503 -38.77 39.38 -20.29
CA ALA A 503 -38.56 37.93 -20.38
C ALA A 503 -39.58 37.11 -19.56
N ALA A 504 -40.42 37.77 -18.75
CA ALA A 504 -41.47 37.11 -17.98
C ALA A 504 -42.75 36.83 -18.80
N SER A 505 -42.94 37.46 -19.96
CA SER A 505 -44.17 37.34 -20.78
C SER A 505 -44.03 36.45 -22.02
N HIS A 506 -42.91 35.75 -22.21
CA HIS A 506 -42.69 34.77 -23.28
C HIS A 506 -42.30 33.40 -22.70
N TYR A 507 -43.03 32.94 -21.68
CA TYR A 507 -43.10 31.51 -21.40
C TYR A 507 -44.10 30.88 -22.36
N ASP A 508 -43.65 30.76 -23.60
CA ASP A 508 -44.31 30.02 -24.64
C ASP A 508 -44.24 28.52 -24.34
N VAL A 509 -45.29 27.88 -24.81
CA VAL A 509 -45.54 26.46 -24.94
C VAL A 509 -44.35 25.81 -25.64
N ASP A 510 -43.57 24.97 -24.95
CA ASP A 510 -42.89 23.90 -25.66
C ASP A 510 -42.59 22.69 -24.76
N SER A 511 -43.31 21.63 -25.08
CA SER A 511 -43.22 20.27 -24.59
C SER A 511 -42.07 19.55 -25.29
N GLY A 512 -40.91 19.44 -24.64
CA GLY A 512 -39.79 18.65 -25.13
C GLY A 512 -38.93 18.11 -23.98
N PHE A 513 -38.72 16.79 -23.98
CA PHE A 513 -38.00 16.00 -22.97
C PHE A 513 -36.51 16.38 -22.79
N LEU A 514 -35.96 17.26 -23.64
CA LEU A 514 -34.56 17.71 -23.61
C LEU A 514 -34.47 19.24 -23.69
N LYS A 515 -34.42 19.91 -22.53
CA LYS A 515 -34.03 21.33 -22.45
C LYS A 515 -32.51 21.43 -22.42
N PHE A 516 -31.91 21.94 -23.50
CA PHE A 516 -30.48 22.28 -23.52
C PHE A 516 -30.20 23.47 -22.59
N PRO A 517 -29.11 23.45 -21.81
CA PRO A 517 -28.75 24.55 -20.90
C PRO A 517 -28.41 25.81 -21.71
N LYS A 518 -28.96 26.96 -21.29
CA LYS A 518 -28.83 28.25 -22.00
C LYS A 518 -27.77 29.17 -21.42
N SER A 519 -27.24 28.84 -20.23
CA SER A 519 -26.19 29.62 -19.55
C SER A 519 -25.03 28.77 -19.05
N PRO A 520 -23.82 29.37 -18.86
CA PRO A 520 -22.68 28.69 -18.23
C PRO A 520 -23.02 28.09 -16.86
N ARG A 521 -23.89 28.77 -16.09
CA ARG A 521 -24.33 28.31 -14.78
C ARG A 521 -25.27 27.10 -14.85
N GLU A 522 -26.14 27.03 -15.86
CA GLU A 522 -27.00 25.88 -16.10
C GLU A 522 -26.18 24.66 -16.58
N VAL A 523 -25.20 24.87 -17.46
CA VAL A 523 -24.26 23.81 -17.89
C VAL A 523 -23.49 23.26 -16.68
N TRP A 524 -22.90 24.16 -15.89
CA TRP A 524 -22.19 23.79 -14.67
C TRP A 524 -23.08 23.02 -13.70
N TYR A 525 -24.33 23.47 -13.49
CA TYR A 525 -25.27 22.80 -12.59
C TYR A 525 -25.55 21.35 -13.02
N TRP A 526 -25.81 21.12 -14.31
CA TRP A 526 -26.06 19.78 -14.82
C TRP A 526 -24.83 18.89 -14.74
N SER A 527 -23.67 19.41 -15.17
CA SER A 527 -22.39 18.70 -15.07
C SER A 527 -22.08 18.33 -13.63
N HIS A 528 -22.05 19.31 -12.72
CA HIS A 528 -21.75 19.12 -11.30
C HIS A 528 -22.72 18.14 -10.63
N ARG A 529 -24.02 18.20 -10.97
CA ARG A 529 -25.00 17.26 -10.42
C ARG A 529 -24.80 15.84 -10.95
N PHE A 530 -24.57 15.69 -12.24
CA PHE A 530 -24.40 14.38 -12.86
C PHE A 530 -23.14 13.69 -12.34
N THR A 531 -21.99 14.38 -12.37
CA THR A 531 -20.72 13.86 -11.83
C THR A 531 -20.85 13.52 -10.36
N GLY A 532 -21.50 14.38 -9.56
CA GLY A 532 -21.81 14.15 -8.15
C GLY A 532 -22.53 12.82 -7.90
N VAL A 533 -23.61 12.56 -8.63
CA VAL A 533 -24.40 11.33 -8.46
C VAL A 533 -23.63 10.09 -8.93
N THR A 534 -22.89 10.19 -10.04
CA THR A 534 -22.05 9.09 -10.53
C THR A 534 -21.00 8.69 -9.51
N MET A 535 -20.33 9.65 -8.86
CA MET A 535 -19.34 9.36 -7.81
C MET A 535 -19.95 8.70 -6.57
N ILE A 536 -21.21 8.99 -6.21
CA ILE A 536 -21.88 8.24 -5.13
C ILE A 536 -22.03 6.76 -5.51
N GLY A 537 -22.39 6.47 -6.77
CA GLY A 537 -22.45 5.08 -7.27
C GLY A 537 -21.08 4.40 -7.22
N MET A 538 -20.02 5.08 -7.66
CA MET A 538 -18.64 4.59 -7.55
C MET A 538 -18.22 4.37 -6.10
N GLY A 539 -18.56 5.29 -5.18
CA GLY A 539 -18.26 5.16 -3.75
C GLY A 539 -18.93 3.94 -3.11
N ILE A 540 -20.18 3.65 -3.46
CA ILE A 540 -20.88 2.42 -3.01
C ILE A 540 -20.17 1.17 -3.53
N PHE A 541 -19.80 1.15 -4.82
CA PHE A 541 -19.02 0.05 -5.39
C PHE A 541 -17.67 -0.12 -4.69
N GLN A 542 -16.96 0.97 -4.39
CA GLN A 542 -15.67 0.96 -3.70
C GLN A 542 -15.78 0.37 -2.30
N ILE A 543 -16.81 0.75 -1.53
CA ILE A 543 -17.03 0.19 -0.19
C ILE A 543 -17.36 -1.31 -0.30
N GLN A 544 -18.27 -1.70 -1.20
CA GLN A 544 -18.62 -3.11 -1.39
C GLN A 544 -17.41 -3.97 -1.77
N SER A 545 -16.73 -3.61 -2.86
CA SER A 545 -15.56 -4.33 -3.36
C SER A 545 -14.43 -4.38 -2.34
N GLY A 546 -14.17 -3.28 -1.62
CA GLY A 546 -13.17 -3.24 -0.57
C GLY A 546 -13.51 -4.14 0.63
N LEU A 547 -14.78 -4.19 1.04
CA LEU A 547 -15.23 -5.09 2.12
C LEU A 547 -15.10 -6.56 1.75
N ASP A 548 -15.45 -6.93 0.51
CA ASP A 548 -15.31 -8.31 0.02
C ASP A 548 -13.84 -8.70 -0.11
N MET A 549 -13.00 -7.81 -0.67
CA MET A 549 -11.56 -8.02 -0.76
C MET A 549 -10.92 -8.16 0.62
N PHE A 550 -11.29 -7.32 1.60
CA PHE A 550 -10.81 -7.43 2.97
C PHE A 550 -11.24 -8.75 3.63
N ALA A 551 -12.51 -9.13 3.47
CA ALA A 551 -13.05 -10.37 4.02
C ALA A 551 -12.37 -11.62 3.44
N TRP A 552 -12.07 -11.57 2.15
CA TRP A 552 -11.34 -12.62 1.46
C TRP A 552 -9.89 -12.71 1.91
N ASN A 553 -9.15 -11.60 1.83
CA ASN A 553 -7.71 -11.55 2.12
C ASN A 553 -7.39 -11.90 3.58
N TYR A 554 -8.29 -11.61 4.52
CA TYR A 554 -8.08 -11.90 5.94
C TYR A 554 -8.92 -13.07 6.46
N ASN A 555 -9.62 -13.78 5.56
CA ASN A 555 -10.50 -14.89 5.91
C ASN A 555 -11.49 -14.54 7.05
N VAL A 556 -12.06 -13.35 7.00
CA VAL A 556 -13.09 -12.90 7.95
C VAL A 556 -14.48 -12.93 7.31
N GLU A 557 -15.52 -12.80 8.12
CA GLU A 557 -16.87 -12.63 7.59
C GLU A 557 -17.00 -11.27 6.90
N SER A 558 -17.57 -11.26 5.69
CA SER A 558 -17.83 -9.99 4.99
C SER A 558 -18.95 -9.26 5.70
N ILE A 559 -18.68 -8.02 6.10
CA ILE A 559 -19.69 -7.12 6.67
C ILE A 559 -20.50 -6.38 5.59
N ALA A 560 -20.28 -6.67 4.31
CA ALA A 560 -21.05 -6.10 3.20
C ALA A 560 -22.59 -6.20 3.36
N PRO A 561 -23.18 -7.29 3.89
CA PRO A 561 -24.62 -7.35 4.14
C PRO A 561 -25.11 -6.26 5.09
N TRP A 562 -24.31 -5.94 6.13
CA TRP A 562 -24.62 -4.87 7.08
C TRP A 562 -24.53 -3.49 6.42
N PHE A 563 -23.54 -3.29 5.54
CA PHE A 563 -23.43 -2.07 4.73
C PHE A 563 -24.68 -1.88 3.84
N TRP A 564 -25.18 -2.93 3.18
CA TRP A 564 -26.43 -2.84 2.40
C TRP A 564 -27.66 -2.58 3.27
N GLY A 565 -27.69 -3.13 4.49
CA GLY A 565 -28.71 -2.80 5.48
C GLY A 565 -28.71 -1.29 5.81
N TYR A 566 -27.53 -0.71 6.02
CA TYR A 566 -27.35 0.74 6.20
C TYR A 566 -27.80 1.54 4.97
N VAL A 567 -27.36 1.18 3.77
CA VAL A 567 -27.72 1.87 2.52
C VAL A 567 -29.24 1.83 2.30
N GLY A 568 -29.86 0.67 2.53
CA GLY A 568 -31.32 0.49 2.42
C GLY A 568 -32.08 1.36 3.43
N LEU A 569 -31.66 1.38 4.70
CA LEU A 569 -32.25 2.22 5.73
C LEU A 569 -32.11 3.71 5.40
N PHE A 570 -30.92 4.13 4.99
CA PHE A 570 -30.64 5.52 4.60
C PHE A 570 -31.54 5.94 3.44
N ALA A 571 -31.62 5.14 2.37
CA ALA A 571 -32.50 5.39 1.23
C ALA A 571 -33.98 5.47 1.64
N PHE A 572 -34.44 4.56 2.50
CA PHE A 572 -35.81 4.57 3.04
C PHE A 572 -36.11 5.87 3.80
N CYS A 573 -35.18 6.35 4.64
CA CYS A 573 -35.31 7.61 5.35
C CYS A 573 -35.40 8.81 4.38
N LEU A 574 -34.57 8.86 3.35
CA LEU A 574 -34.60 9.93 2.35
C LEU A 574 -35.92 9.97 1.57
N ILE A 575 -36.41 8.80 1.18
CA ILE A 575 -37.70 8.66 0.47
C ILE A 575 -38.85 9.10 1.40
N SER A 576 -38.86 8.62 2.65
CA SER A 576 -39.87 8.99 3.64
C SER A 576 -39.89 10.50 3.92
N LEU A 577 -38.71 11.11 4.07
CA LEU A 577 -38.57 12.56 4.24
C LEU A 577 -39.08 13.32 3.01
N LYS A 578 -38.76 12.85 1.80
CA LYS A 578 -39.25 13.44 0.55
C LYS A 578 -40.77 13.40 0.44
N PHE A 579 -41.38 12.26 0.76
CA PHE A 579 -42.83 12.11 0.79
C PHE A 579 -43.48 13.01 1.83
N TRP A 580 -42.89 13.11 3.03
CA TRP A 580 -43.39 13.99 4.08
C TRP A 580 -43.37 15.47 3.66
N ILE A 581 -42.26 15.96 3.09
CA ILE A 581 -42.18 17.34 2.57
C ILE A 581 -43.23 17.57 1.48
N MET A 582 -43.36 16.64 0.54
CA MET A 582 -44.35 16.73 -0.52
C MET A 582 -45.79 16.79 0.03
N PHE A 583 -46.08 16.02 1.08
CA PHE A 583 -47.37 16.00 1.74
C PHE A 583 -47.66 17.32 2.47
N GLU A 584 -46.69 17.88 3.20
CA GLU A 584 -46.85 19.19 3.87
C GLU A 584 -47.03 20.33 2.86
N GLU A 585 -46.27 20.32 1.76
CA GLU A 585 -46.45 21.30 0.67
C GLU A 585 -47.84 21.20 0.04
N TYR A 586 -48.33 19.98 -0.17
CA TYR A 586 -49.69 19.74 -0.68
C TYR A 586 -50.77 20.25 0.29
N LYS A 587 -50.61 19.98 1.59
CA LYS A 587 -51.53 20.44 2.64
C LYS A 587 -51.55 21.97 2.73
N ALA A 588 -50.39 22.61 2.66
CA ALA A 588 -50.27 24.07 2.67
C ALA A 588 -50.97 24.70 1.45
N ARG A 589 -50.82 24.13 0.25
CA ARG A 589 -51.52 24.60 -0.96
C ARG A 589 -53.04 24.51 -0.82
N ARG A 590 -53.57 23.38 -0.33
CA ARG A 590 -55.01 23.22 -0.10
C ARG A 590 -55.56 24.16 0.98
N GLY A 591 -54.79 24.41 2.05
CA GLY A 591 -55.17 25.37 3.09
C GLY A 591 -55.30 26.79 2.53
N MET A 592 -54.39 27.21 1.64
CA MET A 592 -54.46 28.52 0.98
C MET A 592 -55.64 28.61 0.01
N GLU A 593 -55.94 27.56 -0.75
CA GLU A 593 -57.10 27.51 -1.65
C GLU A 593 -58.42 27.66 -0.88
N ALA A 594 -58.57 26.98 0.27
CA ALA A 594 -59.75 27.11 1.13
C ALA A 594 -59.93 28.55 1.65
N MET A 595 -58.84 29.21 2.05
CA MET A 595 -58.85 30.60 2.54
C MET A 595 -59.18 31.60 1.41
N HIS A 596 -58.74 31.35 0.18
CA HIS A 596 -59.05 32.19 -0.99
C HIS A 596 -60.52 32.06 -1.43
N VAL A 597 -61.15 30.91 -1.20
CA VAL A 597 -62.58 30.68 -1.48
C VAL A 597 -63.46 31.41 -0.46
N ASP A 598 -63.09 31.42 0.83
CA ASP A 598 -63.82 32.17 1.87
C ASP A 598 -63.73 33.70 1.69
N HIS A 599 -62.61 34.21 1.18
CA HIS A 599 -62.49 35.65 0.91
C HIS A 599 -63.35 36.10 -0.29
N ARG A 600 -63.60 35.22 -1.26
CA ARG A 600 -64.51 35.48 -2.39
C ARG A 600 -65.99 35.33 -2.02
N SER A 601 -66.34 34.44 -1.08
CA SER A 601 -67.73 34.30 -0.62
C SER A 601 -68.15 35.46 0.30
N ASN A 602 -67.22 36.06 1.05
CA ASN A 602 -67.49 37.25 1.87
C ASN A 602 -67.41 38.59 1.12
N ALA A 603 -66.73 38.66 -0.03
CA ALA A 603 -66.68 39.87 -0.86
C ALA A 603 -67.99 40.15 -1.64
N GLY A 604 -68.97 39.24 -1.57
CA GLY A 604 -70.30 39.43 -2.15
C GLY A 604 -71.28 40.26 -1.32
N SER A 605 -70.91 40.71 -0.11
CA SER A 605 -71.85 41.38 0.81
C SER A 605 -71.46 42.79 1.31
N SER A 606 -70.33 43.37 0.92
CA SER A 606 -69.98 44.75 1.30
C SER A 606 -69.82 45.68 0.08
N GLN A 607 -70.96 46.13 -0.42
CA GLN A 607 -71.04 47.34 -1.21
C GLN A 607 -70.86 48.53 -0.24
N GLY A 608 -69.75 49.27 -0.40
CA GLY A 608 -69.57 50.62 0.13
C GLY A 608 -68.71 50.73 1.38
N MET A 609 -67.49 51.26 1.23
CA MET A 609 -67.12 52.59 1.73
C MET A 609 -65.66 52.92 1.39
N SER A 610 -65.39 54.22 1.44
CA SER A 610 -64.34 55.02 0.83
C SER A 610 -62.90 54.80 1.28
N HIS A 611 -62.00 55.14 0.35
CA HIS A 611 -60.63 55.66 0.48
C HIS A 611 -60.23 56.36 1.80
N ALA A 612 -58.92 56.28 2.08
CA ALA A 612 -58.05 56.90 3.10
C ALA A 612 -57.53 55.84 4.09
N ASP A 613 -56.26 55.63 4.39
CA ASP A 613 -55.02 56.35 4.13
C ASP A 613 -53.84 55.36 4.07
N SER A 614 -52.80 55.79 3.37
CA SER A 614 -51.47 55.22 3.31
C SER A 614 -50.68 55.49 4.59
N GLU A 615 -50.09 54.46 5.20
CA GLU A 615 -48.81 54.59 5.93
C GLU A 615 -48.09 53.24 5.97
N LEU A 616 -47.06 53.12 5.12
CA LEU A 616 -46.09 52.03 5.11
C LEU A 616 -44.95 52.42 6.07
N VAL A 617 -44.78 51.65 7.15
CA VAL A 617 -43.59 51.72 8.00
C VAL A 617 -42.59 50.66 7.50
N PRO A 618 -41.38 51.04 7.05
CA PRO A 618 -40.32 50.07 6.78
C PRO A 618 -39.60 49.70 8.08
N VAL A 619 -39.57 48.41 8.40
CA VAL A 619 -38.73 47.84 9.47
C VAL A 619 -37.29 47.75 8.95
N GLN A 620 -36.41 48.59 9.48
CA GLN A 620 -34.95 48.43 9.35
C GLN A 620 -34.48 47.32 10.30
N PHE A 621 -33.76 46.33 9.76
CA PHE A 621 -32.92 45.43 10.56
C PHE A 621 -31.50 45.98 10.57
N ASP A 622 -31.05 46.37 11.75
CA ASP A 622 -29.65 46.72 12.04
C ASP A 622 -28.91 45.43 12.43
N MET A 623 -27.77 45.17 11.80
CA MET A 623 -26.87 44.06 12.17
C MET A 623 -25.61 44.67 12.79
N SER A 624 -25.45 44.47 14.10
CA SER A 624 -24.17 44.51 14.80
C SER A 624 -23.68 43.11 15.06
#